data_AF-A0A1H8NFW5-F1
#
_entry.id   AF-A0A1H8NFW5-F1
#
_cell.length_a   1.000
_cell.length_b   1.000
_cell.length_c   1.000
_cell.angle_alpha   90.00
_cell.angle_beta   90.00
_cell.angle_gamma   90.00
#
_symmetry.space_group_name_H-M   'P 1'
#
loop_
_entity.id
_entity.type
_entity.pdbx_description
1 polymer ?
#
loop_
_entity_poly.entity_id
_entity_poly.type
_entity_poly.pdbx_seq_one_letter_code
_entity_poly.pdbx_strand_id
1 'polypeptide(L)' 'MSKPEPTRYRTMNWKSYNDALKRRGSLLIWLDKDMVWRAPKSGCNGRPPVFSDAAIQFCLMVKVLFGLPL' A
#
# COMPACT_ATOMS: atom_id res chain seq x y z
N MET A 1 18.95 -30.69 -41.98
CA MET A 1 19.65 -29.78 -41.03
C MET A 1 19.06 -30.01 -39.66
N SER A 2 19.89 -30.34 -38.66
CA SER A 2 19.44 -30.51 -37.27
C SER A 2 19.14 -29.15 -36.63
N LYS A 3 18.11 -29.11 -35.80
CA LYS A 3 17.69 -27.89 -35.10
C LYS A 3 18.66 -27.64 -33.93
N PRO A 4 19.15 -26.40 -33.72
CA PRO A 4 20.04 -26.11 -32.60
C PRO A 4 19.33 -26.25 -31.26
N GLU A 5 20.07 -26.70 -30.24
CA GLU A 5 19.61 -26.81 -28.87
C GLU A 5 19.05 -25.48 -28.34
N PRO A 6 17.93 -25.47 -27.59
CA PRO A 6 17.34 -24.24 -27.08
C PRO A 6 18.25 -23.58 -26.03
N THR A 7 18.50 -22.28 -26.19
CA THR A 7 19.25 -21.49 -25.22
C THR A 7 18.51 -21.41 -23.88
N ARG A 8 19.15 -21.88 -22.80
CA ARG A 8 18.61 -21.81 -21.44
C ARG A 8 18.98 -20.48 -20.78
N TYR A 9 18.03 -19.56 -20.72
CA TYR A 9 18.23 -18.25 -20.07
C TYR A 9 18.03 -18.37 -18.54
N ARG A 10 18.92 -17.73 -17.76
CA ARG A 10 18.82 -17.63 -16.31
C ARG A 10 18.73 -16.17 -15.89
N THR A 11 17.67 -15.81 -15.16
CA THR A 11 17.46 -14.45 -14.67
C THR A 11 18.42 -14.14 -13.52
N MET A 12 19.49 -13.38 -13.77
CA MET A 12 20.49 -13.02 -12.74
C MET A 12 20.19 -11.69 -12.04
N ASN A 13 19.31 -10.85 -12.61
CA ASN A 13 19.05 -9.50 -12.14
C ASN A 13 17.89 -9.39 -11.14
N TRP A 14 17.31 -10.51 -10.69
CA TRP A 14 16.09 -10.53 -9.87
C TRP A 14 16.20 -9.69 -8.60
N LYS A 15 17.34 -9.77 -7.90
CA LYS A 15 17.58 -9.00 -6.69
C LYS A 15 17.53 -7.50 -6.94
N SER A 16 18.29 -7.02 -7.93
CA SER A 16 18.35 -5.60 -8.31
C SER A 16 17.00 -5.08 -8.81
N TYR A 17 16.27 -5.91 -9.56
CA TYR A 17 14.91 -5.60 -10.01
C TYR A 17 13.95 -5.39 -8.83
N ASN A 18 13.98 -6.30 -7.86
CA ASN A 18 13.13 -6.21 -6.67
C ASN A 18 13.46 -4.98 -5.80
N ASP A 19 14.75 -4.65 -5.65
CA ASP A 19 15.16 -3.45 -4.91
C ASP A 19 14.69 -2.17 -5.62
N ALA A 20 14.76 -2.12 -6.95
CA ALA A 20 14.20 -1.02 -7.73
C ALA A 20 12.66 -0.94 -7.60
N LEU A 21 11.98 -2.09 -7.55
CA LEU A 21 10.52 -2.14 -7.35
C LEU A 21 10.13 -1.58 -5.97
N LYS A 22 10.84 -1.96 -4.90
CA LYS A 22 10.61 -1.40 -3.55
C LYS A 22 10.79 0.11 -3.51
N ARG A 23 11.80 0.65 -4.22
CA ARG A 23 12.05 2.09 -4.29
C ARG A 23 10.95 2.87 -5.01
N ARG A 24 10.27 2.26 -6.00
CA ARG A 24 9.23 2.94 -6.80
C ARG A 24 7.96 3.32 -6.03
N GLY A 25 7.79 2.82 -4.81
CA GLY A 25 6.66 3.18 -3.93
C GLY A 25 7.08 3.34 -2.47
N SER A 26 8.37 3.55 -2.21
CA SER A 26 8.86 3.71 -0.84
C SER A 26 8.51 5.11 -0.32
N LEU A 27 7.70 5.14 0.74
CA LEU A 27 7.27 6.36 1.41
C LEU A 27 7.64 6.27 2.89
N LEU A 28 8.18 7.36 3.42
CA LEU A 28 8.39 7.55 4.85
C LEU A 28 7.25 8.44 5.36
N ILE A 29 6.43 7.90 6.25
CA ILE A 29 5.27 8.60 6.82
C ILE A 29 5.48 8.72 8.33
N TRP A 30 5.31 9.93 8.86
CA TRP A 30 5.22 10.17 10.29
C TRP A 30 3.76 10.04 10.72
N LEU A 31 3.50 9.12 11.65
CA LEU A 31 2.18 8.95 12.25
C LEU A 31 2.18 9.54 13.65
N ASP A 32 1.13 10.31 13.93
CA ASP A 32 0.87 10.77 15.30
C ASP A 32 0.51 9.55 16.18
N LYS A 33 1.19 9.45 17.33
CA LYS A 33 0.98 8.37 18.29
C LYS A 33 -0.34 8.50 19.02
N ASP A 34 -0.83 9.73 19.18
CA ASP A 34 -2.05 10.04 19.89
C ASP A 34 -3.28 10.00 18.97
N MET A 35 -3.07 9.62 17.69
CA MET A 35 -4.14 9.51 16.71
C MET A 35 -5.16 8.45 17.11
N VAL A 36 -6.40 8.89 17.29
CA VAL A 36 -7.52 8.00 17.61
C VAL A 36 -7.99 7.31 16.33
N TRP A 37 -7.77 6.00 16.21
CA TRP A 37 -8.13 5.22 15.02
C TRP A 37 -9.59 4.78 14.98
N ARG A 38 -10.16 4.45 16.14
CA ARG A 38 -11.54 3.97 16.28
C ARG A 38 -12.46 5.13 16.64
N ALA A 39 -13.66 5.13 16.08
CA ALA A 39 -14.63 6.15 16.47
C ALA A 39 -15.02 5.98 17.95
N PRO A 40 -15.26 7.09 18.67
CA PRO A 40 -15.90 7.01 19.98
C PRO A 40 -17.31 6.44 19.85
N LYS A 41 -17.84 5.89 20.95
CA LYS A 41 -19.21 5.39 20.99
C LYS A 41 -20.18 6.54 20.70
N SER A 42 -20.73 6.56 19.49
CA SER A 42 -21.82 7.45 19.12
C SER A 42 -23.06 6.93 19.83
N GLY A 43 -23.52 7.60 20.88
CA GLY A 43 -24.74 7.24 21.62
C GLY A 43 -26.03 7.41 20.80
N CYS A 44 -25.93 7.49 19.48
CA CYS A 44 -27.01 7.70 18.54
C CYS A 44 -27.60 6.36 18.09
N ASN A 45 -28.90 6.39 17.77
CA ASN A 45 -29.59 5.25 17.18
C ASN A 45 -29.08 5.00 15.75
N GLY A 46 -28.75 3.76 15.43
CA GLY A 46 -28.23 3.36 14.12
C GLY A 46 -26.93 2.57 14.23
N ARG A 47 -26.24 2.39 13.09
CA ARG A 47 -24.95 1.69 13.07
C ARG A 47 -23.86 2.63 13.62
N PRO A 48 -23.19 2.28 14.73
CA PRO A 48 -22.13 3.12 15.26
C PRO A 48 -20.95 3.15 14.28
N PRO A 49 -20.28 4.30 14.13
CA PRO A 49 -19.06 4.40 13.34
C PRO A 49 -17.97 3.51 13.94
N VAL A 50 -17.17 2.86 13.08
CA VAL A 50 -16.08 1.97 13.50
C VAL A 50 -14.75 2.70 13.52
N PHE A 51 -14.52 3.57 12.54
CA PHE A 51 -13.29 4.34 12.36
C PHE A 51 -13.56 5.81 12.59
N SER A 52 -12.59 6.52 13.18
CA SER A 52 -12.67 7.97 13.34
C SER A 52 -12.59 8.66 11.98
N ASP A 53 -13.08 9.89 11.92
CA ASP A 53 -12.98 10.72 10.71
C ASP A 53 -11.51 10.93 10.32
N ALA A 54 -10.61 11.09 11.30
CA ALA A 54 -9.17 11.19 11.08
C ALA A 54 -8.59 9.93 10.42
N ALA A 55 -8.99 8.73 10.87
CA ALA A 55 -8.54 7.48 10.26
C ALA A 55 -9.04 7.31 8.82
N ILE A 56 -10.29 7.72 8.55
CA ILE A 56 -10.87 7.70 7.20
C ILE A 56 -10.13 8.67 6.29
N GLN A 57 -9.91 9.91 6.72
CA GLN A 57 -9.16 10.91 5.97
C GLN A 57 -7.73 10.46 5.67
N PHE A 58 -7.03 9.87 6.66
CA PHE A 58 -5.70 9.31 6.46
C PHE A 58 -5.69 8.22 5.37
N CYS A 59 -6.61 7.25 5.44
CA CYS A 59 -6.70 6.20 4.43
C CYS A 59 -7.00 6.74 3.02
N LEU A 60 -7.87 7.75 2.92
CA LEU A 60 -8.16 8.42 1.65
C LEU A 60 -6.94 9.16 1.11
N MET A 61 -6.18 9.87 1.96
CA MET A 61 -4.93 10.52 1.55
C MET A 61 -3.92 9.50 1.03
N VAL A 62 -3.76 8.37 1.72
CA VAL A 62 -2.87 7.28 1.26
C VAL A 62 -3.34 6.74 -0.09
N LYS A 63 -4.65 6.54 -0.26
CA LYS A 63 -5.24 6.08 -1.53
C LYS A 63 -4.93 7.02 -2.68
N VAL A 64 -5.10 8.33 -2.47
CA VAL A 64 -4.77 9.38 -3.45
C VAL A 64 -3.27 9.44 -3.73
N LEU A 65 -2.42 9.33 -2.70
CA LEU A 65 -0.96 9.37 -2.82
C LEU A 65 -0.43 8.24 -3.72
N PHE A 66 -1.06 7.06 -3.66
CA PHE A 66 -0.75 5.94 -4.53
C PHE A 66 -1.49 5.97 -5.88
N GLY A 67 -2.28 7.01 -6.17
CA GLY A 67 -3.06 7.13 -7.40
C GLY A 67 -4.13 6.05 -7.57
N LEU A 68 -4.63 5.50 -6.46
CA LEU A 68 -5.69 4.49 -6.48
C LEU A 68 -7.06 5.16 -6.66
N PRO A 69 -8.03 4.48 -7.31
CA PRO A 69 -9.36 5.04 -7.54
C PRO A 69 -10.09 5.32 -6.23
N LEU A 70 -10.83 6.43 -6.14
CA LEU A 70 -11.61 6.82 -4.96
C LEU A 70 -12.79 5.88 -4.69
#